data_AF-A0AAD6E489-F1
#
_entry.id   AF-A0AAD6E489-F1
#
_cell.length_a   1.000
_cell.length_b   1.000
_cell.length_c   1.000
_cell.angle_alpha   90.00
_cell.angle_beta   90.00
_cell.angle_gamma   90.00
#
_symmetry.space_group_name_H-M   'P 1'
#
loop_
_entity.id
_entity.type
_entity.pdbx_description
1 polymer ?
#
loop_
_entity_poly.entity_id
_entity_poly.type
_entity_poly.pdbx_seq_one_letter_code
_entity_poly.pdbx_strand_id
1 'polypeptide(L)'
;MFFVFLVFRFILLGPVYIGSPRLLFRGGQVGYGGDGPGMPMPLIKQSTIIHNIGTQEIRLLHGSMPGLVEGHEDLWTFQFRNSVEKPWRCGYGFYELEFFQRDFEISSFYCSQNPACFLTFNLLVMRFLRDEGKVYGKVILEQNKLKENLGGKSVLVQTCQTEAERQKRSGLELLEEATALTG
;
A
#
# COMPACT_ATOMS: atom_id res chain seq x y z
N MET A 1 3.72 -19.82 9.82
CA MET A 1 3.95 -18.38 10.04
C MET A 1 4.40 -17.78 8.71
N PHE A 2 3.49 -17.12 7.98
CA PHE A 2 3.81 -16.54 6.66
C PHE A 2 4.17 -15.07 6.85
N PHE A 3 5.43 -14.72 6.61
CA PHE A 3 5.89 -13.35 6.56
C PHE A 3 5.74 -12.83 5.13
N VAL A 4 4.92 -11.78 4.95
CA VAL A 4 4.93 -11.02 3.69
C VAL A 4 5.94 -9.90 3.89
N PHE A 5 7.14 -10.10 3.37
CA PHE A 5 8.17 -9.08 3.29
C PHE A 5 7.89 -8.22 2.07
N LEU A 6 7.47 -6.98 2.28
CA LEU A 6 7.28 -6.01 1.20
C LEU A 6 8.42 -5.00 1.24
N VAL A 7 9.55 -5.34 0.59
CA VAL A 7 10.45 -4.31 0.06
C VAL A 7 9.73 -3.76 -1.17
N PHE A 8 9.37 -2.48 -1.16
CA PHE A 8 8.55 -1.88 -2.21
C PHE A 8 9.19 -2.00 -3.59
N ARG A 9 8.77 -3.02 -4.34
CA ARG A 9 8.68 -2.98 -5.79
C ARG A 9 7.19 -2.98 -6.11
N PHE A 10 6.64 -1.82 -6.44
CA PHE A 10 5.22 -1.67 -6.77
C PHE A 10 4.88 -2.58 -7.97
N ILE A 11 4.01 -3.55 -7.76
CA ILE A 11 3.39 -4.34 -8.84
C ILE A 11 1.88 -4.10 -8.74
N LEU A 12 1.32 -3.33 -9.67
CA LEU A 12 -0.13 -3.03 -9.77
C LEU A 12 -0.85 -4.07 -10.65
N LEU A 13 -1.00 -5.32 -10.22
CA LEU A 13 -1.76 -6.30 -11.01
C LEU A 13 -3.22 -5.87 -11.22
N GLY A 14 -3.75 -6.08 -12.44
CA GLY A 14 -5.10 -5.73 -12.85
C GLY A 14 -6.21 -6.57 -12.19
N PRO A 15 -7.50 -6.33 -12.51
CA PRO A 15 -8.63 -6.98 -11.87
C PRO A 15 -8.66 -8.50 -12.09
N VAL A 16 -9.08 -9.26 -11.07
CA VAL A 16 -9.23 -10.73 -11.13
C VAL A 16 -10.71 -11.10 -11.04
N TYR A 17 -11.16 -11.94 -11.95
CA TYR A 17 -12.53 -12.45 -12.00
C TYR A 17 -12.61 -13.77 -11.23
N ILE A 18 -13.10 -13.73 -9.99
CA ILE A 18 -13.53 -14.92 -9.26
C ILE A 18 -15.03 -14.79 -9.11
N GLY A 19 -15.80 -15.80 -9.56
CA GLY A 19 -17.27 -15.89 -9.58
C GLY A 19 -18.05 -14.68 -9.04
N SER A 20 -18.87 -14.07 -9.90
CA SER A 20 -19.75 -12.91 -9.64
C SER A 20 -20.05 -12.67 -8.15
N PRO A 21 -19.61 -11.55 -7.53
CA PRO A 21 -19.20 -10.25 -8.12
C PRO A 21 -17.69 -10.06 -8.41
N ARG A 22 -17.38 -9.07 -9.26
CA ARG A 22 -16.00 -8.62 -9.56
C ARG A 22 -15.34 -8.04 -8.31
N LEU A 23 -14.18 -8.58 -7.93
CA LEU A 23 -13.40 -8.11 -6.79
C LEU A 23 -12.06 -7.58 -7.29
N LEU A 24 -11.62 -6.45 -6.75
CA LEU A 24 -10.23 -6.06 -6.85
C LEU A 24 -9.44 -7.02 -5.95
N PHE A 25 -8.67 -7.92 -6.56
CA PHE A 25 -7.76 -8.83 -5.88
C PHE A 25 -6.38 -8.76 -6.55
N ARG A 26 -5.36 -8.54 -5.72
CA ARG A 26 -3.90 -8.57 -5.98
C ARG A 26 -3.28 -7.37 -6.70
N GLY A 27 -2.04 -7.09 -6.28
CA GLY A 27 -1.19 -6.00 -6.77
C GLY A 27 -1.35 -4.69 -5.99
N GLY A 28 -2.27 -3.82 -6.45
CA GLY A 28 -2.44 -2.48 -5.87
C GLY A 28 -2.90 -2.48 -4.41
N GLN A 29 -3.72 -3.46 -4.01
CA GLN A 29 -4.20 -3.56 -2.63
C GLN A 29 -3.14 -4.05 -1.63
N VAL A 30 -2.33 -5.02 -2.04
CA VAL A 30 -1.29 -5.63 -1.20
C VAL A 30 0.03 -4.84 -1.26
N GLY A 31 0.20 -4.02 -2.29
CA GLY A 31 1.43 -3.27 -2.59
C GLY A 31 1.36 -1.77 -2.34
N TYR A 32 0.19 -1.19 -2.01
CA TYR A 32 0.10 0.25 -1.68
C TYR A 32 0.81 0.59 -0.36
N GLY A 33 0.82 -0.37 0.57
CA GLY A 33 1.40 -0.19 1.90
C GLY A 33 0.38 0.25 2.93
N GLY A 34 0.74 1.21 3.77
CA GLY A 34 0.14 1.37 5.09
C GLY A 34 -1.36 1.61 5.06
N ASP A 35 -1.84 2.53 4.23
CA ASP A 35 -3.27 2.87 4.14
C ASP A 35 -4.00 2.10 3.02
N GLY A 36 -3.36 1.02 2.54
CA GLY A 36 -3.95 0.11 1.59
C GLY A 36 -5.08 -0.70 2.22
N PRO A 37 -5.99 -1.23 1.39
CA PRO A 37 -7.06 -2.08 1.88
C PRO A 37 -6.49 -3.41 2.40
N GLY A 38 -6.82 -3.75 3.65
CA GLY A 38 -6.44 -5.02 4.28
C GLY A 38 -7.24 -6.22 3.79
N MET A 39 -8.24 -5.97 2.95
CA MET A 39 -9.12 -6.96 2.36
C MET A 39 -9.47 -6.60 0.91
N PRO A 40 -9.90 -7.58 0.11
CA PRO A 40 -10.40 -7.37 -1.24
C PRO A 40 -11.56 -6.37 -1.25
N MET A 41 -11.57 -5.50 -2.26
CA MET A 41 -12.62 -4.48 -2.38
C MET A 41 -13.49 -4.82 -3.60
N PRO A 42 -14.82 -4.82 -3.46
CA PRO A 42 -15.71 -5.06 -4.60
C PRO A 42 -15.64 -3.89 -5.59
N LEU A 43 -15.54 -4.21 -6.88
CA LEU A 43 -15.60 -3.23 -7.97
C LEU A 43 -17.06 -3.00 -8.34
N ILE A 44 -17.78 -2.28 -7.48
CA ILE A 44 -19.18 -1.91 -7.65
C ILE A 44 -19.32 -0.40 -7.78
N LYS A 45 -20.10 0.08 -8.76
CA LYS A 45 -20.25 1.51 -9.03
C LYS A 45 -20.93 2.24 -7.86
N GLN A 46 -21.78 1.54 -7.11
CA GLN A 46 -22.30 2.01 -5.84
C GLN A 46 -21.23 1.95 -4.76
N SER A 47 -20.71 3.11 -4.36
CA SER A 47 -19.70 3.19 -3.31
C SER A 47 -20.20 2.61 -2.00
N THR A 48 -19.44 1.67 -1.44
CA THR A 48 -19.67 1.11 -0.11
C THR A 48 -18.50 1.48 0.78
N ILE A 49 -18.80 1.99 1.97
CA ILE A 49 -17.79 2.26 3.01
C ILE A 49 -17.47 0.93 3.70
N ILE A 50 -16.19 0.59 3.75
CA ILE A 50 -15.68 -0.64 4.36
C ILE A 50 -14.74 -0.26 5.51
N HIS A 51 -14.91 -0.90 6.66
CA HIS A 51 -13.97 -0.77 7.77
C HIS A 51 -12.69 -1.53 7.45
N ASN A 52 -11.55 -0.84 7.59
CA ASN A 52 -10.21 -1.39 7.38
C ASN A 52 -9.57 -1.72 8.74
N ILE A 53 -8.35 -1.23 8.99
CA ILE A 53 -7.63 -1.46 10.24
C ILE A 53 -8.06 -0.42 11.27
N GLY A 54 -8.60 -0.88 12.41
CA GLY A 54 -9.03 -0.02 13.50
C GLY A 54 -10.19 0.90 13.13
N THR A 55 -10.01 2.21 13.33
CA THR A 55 -11.03 3.22 12.98
C THR A 55 -10.97 3.65 11.51
N GLN A 56 -10.05 3.11 10.72
CA GLN A 56 -9.90 3.49 9.32
C GLN A 56 -11.06 2.97 8.47
N GLU A 57 -11.56 3.83 7.60
CA GLU A 57 -12.55 3.48 6.60
C GLU A 57 -11.99 3.71 5.20
N ILE A 58 -12.37 2.82 4.29
CA ILE A 58 -11.95 2.82 2.89
C ILE A 58 -13.18 2.73 1.99
N ARG A 59 -13.09 3.29 0.78
CA ARG A 59 -14.13 3.16 -0.24
C ARG A 59 -13.54 3.24 -1.65
N LEU A 60 -14.30 2.70 -2.60
CA LEU A 60 -14.07 2.92 -4.02
C LEU A 60 -15.18 3.84 -4.56
N LEU A 61 -14.79 4.79 -5.40
CA LEU A 61 -15.69 5.62 -6.20
C LEU A 61 -15.44 5.32 -7.67
N HIS A 62 -16.49 5.31 -8.48
CA HIS A 62 -16.39 5.23 -9.93
C HIS A 62 -16.97 6.51 -10.52
N GLY A 63 -16.22 7.21 -11.35
CA GLY A 63 -16.66 8.47 -11.97
C GLY A 63 -15.51 9.43 -12.27
N SER A 64 -15.86 10.62 -12.74
CA SER A 64 -14.91 11.71 -12.94
C SER A 64 -14.40 12.29 -11.60
N MET A 65 -13.18 12.84 -11.61
CA MET A 65 -12.58 13.55 -10.47
C MET A 65 -12.19 14.98 -10.90
N PRO A 66 -12.25 15.98 -9.99
CA PRO A 66 -11.83 17.33 -10.30
C PRO A 66 -10.40 17.38 -10.86
N GLY A 67 -10.23 18.02 -12.01
CA GLY A 67 -8.94 18.16 -12.70
C GLY A 67 -8.65 17.12 -13.78
N LEU A 68 -9.54 16.13 -13.99
CA LEU A 68 -9.47 15.32 -15.20
C LEU A 68 -10.02 16.07 -16.41
N VAL A 69 -9.44 15.78 -17.57
CA VAL A 69 -9.94 16.22 -18.87
C VAL A 69 -11.33 15.62 -19.10
N GLU A 70 -12.25 16.37 -19.71
CA GLU A 70 -13.57 15.88 -20.11
C GLU A 70 -13.45 14.57 -20.91
N GLY A 71 -14.36 13.63 -20.65
CA GLY A 71 -14.38 12.31 -21.29
C GLY A 71 -13.70 11.18 -20.51
N HIS A 72 -13.06 11.46 -19.37
CA HIS A 72 -12.48 10.45 -18.48
C HIS A 72 -13.41 10.11 -17.29
N GLU A 73 -14.61 9.63 -17.58
CA GLU A 73 -15.63 9.33 -16.56
C GLU A 73 -15.54 7.90 -15.98
N ASP A 74 -14.74 7.02 -16.58
CA ASP A 74 -14.57 5.62 -16.15
C ASP A 74 -13.35 5.41 -15.23
N LEU A 75 -13.07 6.36 -14.34
CA LEU A 75 -11.98 6.27 -13.37
C LEU A 75 -12.48 5.66 -12.05
N TRP A 76 -11.79 4.62 -11.57
CA TRP A 76 -11.92 4.18 -10.19
C TRP A 76 -11.01 4.98 -9.29
N THR A 77 -11.53 5.46 -8.17
CA THR A 77 -10.76 6.18 -7.14
C THR A 77 -10.83 5.45 -5.81
N PHE A 78 -9.67 5.06 -5.30
CA PHE A 78 -9.52 4.58 -3.93
C PHE A 78 -9.40 5.74 -2.96
N GLN A 79 -10.26 5.77 -1.94
CA GLN A 79 -10.21 6.77 -0.88
C GLN A 79 -10.19 6.11 0.49
N PHE A 80 -9.52 6.77 1.42
CA PHE A 80 -9.45 6.35 2.82
C PHE A 80 -9.58 7.54 3.78
N ARG A 81 -10.05 7.28 5.00
CA ARG A 81 -10.02 8.21 6.12
C ARG A 81 -9.71 7.47 7.41
N ASN A 82 -8.94 8.08 8.30
CA ASN A 82 -8.48 7.41 9.52
C ASN A 82 -9.55 7.37 10.62
N SER A 83 -10.60 8.16 10.52
CA SER A 83 -11.80 8.10 11.37
C SER A 83 -12.96 8.82 10.67
N VAL A 84 -14.18 8.65 11.17
CA VAL A 84 -15.41 9.22 10.60
C VAL A 84 -15.39 10.75 10.59
N GLU A 85 -14.67 11.36 11.53
CA GLU A 85 -14.54 12.80 11.70
C GLU A 85 -13.48 13.42 10.77
N LYS A 86 -12.67 12.60 10.09
CA LYS A 86 -11.63 13.07 9.18
C LYS A 86 -12.12 13.11 7.73
N PRO A 87 -11.62 14.07 6.93
CA PRO A 87 -11.97 14.11 5.51
C PRO A 87 -11.41 12.90 4.78
N TRP A 88 -12.11 12.48 3.73
CA TRP A 88 -11.62 11.49 2.78
C TRP A 88 -10.37 11.98 2.07
N ARG A 89 -9.38 11.10 1.92
CA ARG A 89 -8.18 11.32 1.12
C ARG A 89 -8.19 10.40 -0.07
N CYS A 90 -7.80 10.92 -1.23
CA CYS A 90 -7.56 10.12 -2.41
C CYS A 90 -6.21 9.40 -2.25
N GLY A 91 -6.23 8.07 -2.33
CA GLY A 91 -5.02 7.27 -2.30
C GLY A 91 -4.42 7.09 -3.69
N TYR A 92 -5.23 6.61 -4.64
CA TYR A 92 -4.86 6.46 -6.04
C TYR A 92 -6.12 6.32 -6.92
N GLY A 93 -5.94 6.58 -8.22
CA GLY A 93 -6.94 6.31 -9.24
C GLY A 93 -6.44 5.26 -10.24
N PHE A 94 -7.34 4.47 -10.81
CA PHE A 94 -7.01 3.48 -11.84
C PHE A 94 -8.17 3.27 -12.81
N TYR A 95 -7.83 2.82 -14.01
CA TYR A 95 -8.78 2.36 -15.02
C TYR A 95 -8.78 0.83 -15.06
N GLU A 96 -9.85 0.23 -15.58
CA GLU A 96 -9.92 -1.22 -15.84
C GLU A 96 -9.15 -1.57 -17.13
N LEU A 97 -7.83 -1.41 -17.09
CA LEU A 97 -6.92 -1.79 -18.18
C LEU A 97 -6.29 -3.16 -17.90
N GLU A 98 -6.04 -3.92 -18.97
CA GLU A 98 -5.22 -5.12 -18.89
C GLU A 98 -3.74 -4.75 -18.73
N PHE A 99 -3.05 -5.47 -17.85
CA PHE A 99 -1.61 -5.33 -17.62
C PHE A 99 -0.92 -6.67 -17.87
N PHE A 100 0.21 -6.62 -18.54
CA PHE A 100 1.10 -7.75 -18.78
C PHE A 100 2.35 -7.63 -17.90
N GLN A 101 3.13 -8.72 -17.83
CA GLN A 101 4.39 -8.77 -17.10
C GLN A 101 5.33 -7.59 -17.44
N ARG A 102 5.40 -7.20 -18.72
CA ARG A 102 6.25 -6.10 -19.19
C ARG A 102 5.86 -4.74 -18.61
N ASP A 103 4.57 -4.50 -18.41
CA ASP A 103 4.09 -3.24 -17.82
C ASP A 103 4.56 -3.10 -16.36
N PHE A 104 4.67 -4.23 -15.65
CA PHE A 104 5.25 -4.28 -14.31
C PHE A 104 6.76 -4.10 -14.30
N GLU A 105 7.47 -4.62 -15.29
CA GLU A 105 8.91 -4.42 -15.43
C GLU A 105 9.24 -2.94 -15.62
N ILE A 106 8.48 -2.24 -16.47
CA ILE A 106 8.63 -0.80 -16.69
C ILE A 106 8.34 -0.01 -15.40
N SER A 107 7.23 -0.33 -14.73
CA SER A 107 6.84 0.31 -13.47
C SER A 107 7.88 0.10 -12.38
N SER A 108 8.39 -1.14 -12.25
CA SER A 108 9.43 -1.50 -11.28
C SER A 108 10.75 -0.82 -11.62
N PHE A 109 11.13 -0.76 -12.90
CA PHE A 109 12.35 -0.09 -13.34
C PHE A 109 12.31 1.40 -12.94
N TYR A 110 11.23 2.10 -13.26
CA TYR A 110 11.06 3.50 -12.86
C TYR A 110 11.16 3.69 -11.35
N CYS A 111 10.42 2.89 -10.57
CA CYS A 111 10.40 3.02 -9.10
C CYS A 111 11.74 2.69 -8.44
N SER A 112 12.58 1.88 -9.10
CA SER A 112 13.87 1.43 -8.55
C SER A 112 15.08 2.23 -9.03
N GLN A 113 15.00 2.86 -10.21
CA GLN A 113 16.14 3.51 -10.85
C GLN A 113 15.95 5.00 -11.11
N ASN A 114 14.72 5.51 -11.19
CA ASN A 114 14.51 6.91 -11.55
C ASN A 114 14.76 7.81 -10.34
N PRO A 115 15.71 8.78 -10.38
CA PRO A 115 15.98 9.69 -9.28
C PRO A 115 14.79 10.58 -8.89
N ALA A 116 13.83 10.78 -9.78
CA ALA A 116 12.59 11.50 -9.48
C ALA A 116 11.62 10.66 -8.62
N CYS A 117 11.81 9.34 -8.54
CA CYS A 117 11.00 8.49 -7.68
C CYS A 117 11.53 8.49 -6.25
N PHE A 118 10.71 8.92 -5.29
CA PHE A 118 11.11 9.04 -3.89
C PHE A 118 11.57 7.72 -3.26
N LEU A 119 11.13 6.58 -3.81
CA LEU A 119 11.52 5.25 -3.34
C LEU A 119 13.00 4.93 -3.60
N THR A 120 13.67 5.67 -4.49
CA THR A 120 15.10 5.49 -4.77
C THR A 120 16.01 6.05 -3.67
N PHE A 121 15.51 6.98 -2.85
CA PHE A 121 16.28 7.65 -1.80
C PHE A 121 15.62 7.62 -0.42
N ASN A 122 14.40 7.09 -0.30
CA ASN A 122 13.73 6.88 0.98
C ASN A 122 13.61 5.40 1.30
N LEU A 123 14.26 4.96 2.37
CA LEU A 123 14.00 3.65 2.95
C LEU A 123 12.58 3.62 3.51
N LEU A 124 11.73 2.78 2.94
CA LEU A 124 10.38 2.57 3.42
C LEU A 124 10.12 1.06 3.55
N VAL A 125 9.83 0.63 4.77
CA VAL A 125 9.47 -0.76 5.08
C VAL A 125 8.13 -0.75 5.78
N MET A 126 7.24 -1.65 5.38
CA MET A 126 5.99 -1.86 6.07
C MET A 126 5.71 -3.33 6.33
N ARG A 127 5.19 -3.60 7.52
CA ARG A 127 4.82 -4.93 7.98
C ARG A 127 3.46 -4.89 8.62
N PHE A 128 2.52 -5.69 8.13
CA PHE A 128 1.22 -5.85 8.76
C PHE A 128 1.32 -6.83 9.93
N LEU A 129 0.69 -6.45 11.05
CA LEU A 129 0.59 -7.27 12.25
C LEU A 129 -0.69 -8.10 12.17
N ARG A 130 -0.56 -9.40 12.38
CA ARG A 130 -1.66 -10.36 12.26
C ARG A 130 -1.80 -11.18 13.53
N ASP A 131 -3.04 -11.43 13.91
CA ASP A 131 -3.43 -12.33 14.99
C ASP A 131 -4.68 -13.11 14.57
N GLU A 132 -4.69 -14.42 14.80
CA GLU A 132 -5.78 -15.34 14.37
C GLU A 132 -6.26 -15.12 12.91
N GLY A 133 -5.33 -14.80 12.01
CA GLY A 133 -5.63 -14.54 10.59
C GLY A 133 -6.15 -13.13 10.26
N LYS A 134 -6.45 -12.31 11.26
CA LYS A 134 -6.91 -10.92 11.11
C LYS A 134 -5.75 -9.94 11.22
N VAL A 135 -5.75 -8.91 10.37
CA VAL A 135 -4.79 -7.80 10.48
C VAL A 135 -5.30 -6.84 11.55
N TYR A 136 -4.55 -6.68 12.64
CA TYR A 136 -4.92 -5.76 13.73
C TYR A 136 -4.09 -4.47 13.73
N GLY A 137 -2.98 -4.43 12.99
CA GLY A 137 -2.11 -3.28 12.96
C GLY A 137 -1.04 -3.33 11.89
N LYS A 138 -0.14 -2.36 11.92
CA LYS A 138 1.01 -2.24 11.02
C LYS A 138 2.19 -1.55 11.69
N VAL A 139 3.38 -1.95 11.30
CA VAL A 139 4.66 -1.29 11.60
C VAL A 139 5.16 -0.64 10.31
N ILE A 140 5.62 0.60 10.42
CA ILE A 140 6.13 1.41 9.31
C ILE A 140 7.50 1.93 9.72
N LEU A 141 8.55 1.54 9.01
CA LEU A 141 9.87 2.14 9.13
C LEU A 141 10.07 3.09 7.95
N GLU A 142 10.15 4.38 8.25
CA GLU A 142 10.38 5.46 7.30
C GLU A 142 11.72 6.10 7.62
N GLN A 143 12.72 5.86 6.77
CA GLN A 143 14.13 6.15 7.03
C GLN A 143 14.58 5.54 8.36
N ASN A 144 14.71 6.35 9.40
CA ASN A 144 15.09 5.92 10.75
C ASN A 144 13.92 5.89 11.73
N LYS A 145 12.70 6.26 11.33
CA LYS A 145 11.55 6.38 12.23
C LYS A 145 10.68 5.12 12.13
N LEU A 146 10.67 4.35 13.22
CA LEU A 146 9.75 3.23 13.40
C LEU A 146 8.44 3.74 13.99
N LYS A 147 7.35 3.55 13.26
CA LYS A 147 6.00 3.94 13.66
C LYS A 147 5.13 2.69 13.75
N GLU A 148 4.25 2.65 14.72
CA GLU A 148 3.23 1.61 14.86
C GLU A 148 1.84 2.21 14.75
N ASN A 149 0.95 1.48 14.11
CA ASN A 149 -0.45 1.82 13.99
C ASN A 149 -1.28 0.58 14.28
N LEU A 150 -1.86 0.53 15.48
CA LEU A 150 -2.69 -0.57 15.98
C LEU A 150 -4.19 -0.29 15.82
N GLY A 151 -4.58 0.80 15.14
CA GLY A 151 -5.98 1.22 15.23
C GLY A 151 -6.40 2.49 14.47
N GLY A 152 -5.69 2.89 13.40
CA GLY A 152 -6.00 4.08 12.59
C GLY A 152 -5.11 5.29 12.88
N LYS A 153 -4.31 5.26 13.96
CA LYS A 153 -3.34 6.31 14.30
C LYS A 153 -1.92 5.76 14.35
N SER A 154 -1.02 6.35 13.58
CA SER A 154 0.41 6.04 13.63
C SER A 154 1.07 6.79 14.77
N VAL A 155 1.81 6.07 15.61
CA VAL A 155 2.58 6.60 16.74
C VAL A 155 4.06 6.27 16.51
N LEU A 156 4.94 7.25 16.71
CA LEU A 156 6.39 7.00 16.68
C LEU A 156 6.78 6.14 17.88
N VAL A 157 7.37 4.99 17.62
CA VAL A 157 7.83 4.04 18.64
C VAL A 157 9.31 4.26 18.94
N GLN A 158 10.12 4.43 17.90
CA GLN A 158 11.56 4.57 18.03
C GLN A 158 12.16 5.32 16.85
N THR A 159 13.23 6.07 17.10
CA THR A 159 14.16 6.55 16.07
C THR A 159 15.40 5.67 16.10
N CYS A 160 15.59 4.82 15.09
CA CYS A 160 16.70 3.89 14.97
C CYS A 160 17.98 4.61 14.52
N GLN A 161 19.06 4.53 15.29
CA GLN A 161 20.34 5.17 14.97
C GLN A 161 21.21 4.32 14.05
N THR A 162 21.01 3.00 14.07
CA THR A 162 21.83 2.03 13.32
C THR A 162 20.98 1.17 12.40
N GLU A 163 21.62 0.57 11.39
CA GLU A 163 20.97 -0.43 10.53
C GLU A 163 20.55 -1.68 11.33
N ALA A 164 21.38 -2.13 12.28
CA ALA A 164 21.05 -3.25 13.15
C ALA A 164 19.77 -2.99 13.97
N GLU A 165 19.57 -1.76 14.45
CA GLU A 165 18.32 -1.37 15.12
C GLU A 165 17.13 -1.41 14.16
N ARG A 166 17.29 -0.93 12.92
CA ARG A 166 16.24 -0.98 11.89
C ARG A 166 15.82 -2.42 11.59
N GLN A 167 16.77 -3.32 11.38
CA GLN A 167 16.52 -4.74 11.12
C GLN A 167 15.79 -5.41 12.28
N LYS A 168 16.39 -5.35 13.47
CA LYS A 168 15.83 -5.97 14.68
C LYS A 168 14.41 -5.50 14.99
N ARG A 169 14.12 -4.20 14.81
CA ARG A 169 12.81 -3.62 15.15
C ARG A 169 11.76 -3.78 14.06
N SER A 170 12.15 -3.71 12.79
CA SER A 170 11.23 -3.98 11.68
C SER A 170 10.86 -5.46 11.60
N GLY A 171 11.73 -6.35 12.11
CA GLY A 171 11.61 -7.80 11.95
C GLY A 171 12.02 -8.26 10.56
N LEU A 172 12.80 -7.44 9.84
CA LEU A 172 13.46 -7.81 8.60
C LEU A 172 14.89 -8.29 8.91
N GLU A 173 15.25 -9.44 8.36
CA GLU A 173 16.64 -9.85 8.23
C GLU A 173 17.09 -9.51 6.80
N LEU A 174 18.15 -8.71 6.65
CA LEU A 174 18.80 -8.55 5.35
C LEU A 174 19.73 -9.75 5.15
N LEU A 175 19.66 -10.37 3.98
CA LEU A 175 20.67 -11.34 3.54
C LEU A 175 22.00 -10.58 3.36
N GLU A 176 23.10 -11.16 3.83
CA GLU A 176 24.41 -10.50 4.01
C GLU A 176 24.90 -9.73 2.77
N GLU A 177 24.54 -10.18 1.57
CA GLU A 177 24.91 -9.57 0.27
C GLU A 177 24.33 -8.17 0.04
N ALA A 178 23.21 -7.80 0.68
CA ALA A 178 22.60 -6.47 0.49
C ALA A 178 23.31 -5.36 1.29
N THR A 179 24.08 -5.71 2.32
CA THR A 179 24.77 -4.77 3.21
C THR A 179 25.97 -4.08 2.52
N ALA A 180 26.48 -4.67 1.44
CA ALA A 180 27.67 -4.19 0.72
C ALA A 180 27.40 -3.01 -0.24
N LEU A 181 26.13 -2.63 -0.46
CA LEU A 181 25.74 -1.62 -1.45
C LEU A 181 25.44 -0.23 -0.84
N THR A 182 25.61 -0.05 0.46
CA THR A 182 25.42 1.24 1.15
C THR A 182 26.72 1.84 1.69
N GLY A 183 27.86 1.49 1.08
CA GLY A 183 29.18 2.08 1.36
C GLY A 183 29.43 3.33 0.54
#